data_AF-X1FAQ3-F1
#
_entry.id   AF-X1FAQ3-F1
#
_cell.length_a   1.000
_cell.length_b   1.000
_cell.length_c   1.000
_cell.angle_alpha   90.00
_cell.angle_beta   90.00
_cell.angle_gamma   90.00
#
_symmetry.space_group_name_H-M   'P 1'
#
loop_
_entity.id
_entity.type
_entity.pdbx_description
1 polymer ?
#
loop_
_entity_poly.entity_id
_entity_poly.type
_entity_poly.pdbx_seq_one_letter_code
_entity_poly.pdbx_strand_id
1 'polypeptide(L)'
;DTNALQIDYINGTGQYYSGVNLARDRWYRYSIDLSCSGGYAGLDTNQFRFRIYDENDVLVYTSYDMGFQDAHPIGGPNQIRMVSSQTQTEVYEYMDAFSITGLQDGYEMGDNLNEGLLLSFDNLTALDWMGYSLDFQPTISILGNTTLPLPQDGSHVVQVFGNDTFGTIYGSNMRYFS
;
A
#
# COMPACT_ATOMS: atom_id res chain seq x y z
N ASP A 1 -16.48 -18.55 20.15
CA ASP A 1 -15.30 -17.94 19.51
C ASP A 1 -15.24 -16.47 19.81
N THR A 2 -14.14 -16.03 20.43
CA THR A 2 -13.91 -14.68 20.95
C THR A 2 -12.80 -14.02 20.14
N ASN A 3 -13.06 -13.70 18.87
CA ASN A 3 -12.10 -13.03 18.01
C ASN A 3 -12.43 -11.53 17.93
N ALA A 4 -11.40 -10.68 17.86
CA ALA A 4 -11.56 -9.23 17.73
C ALA A 4 -11.97 -8.85 16.30
N LEU A 5 -11.31 -9.47 15.32
CA LEU A 5 -11.58 -9.32 13.89
C LEU A 5 -11.98 -10.68 13.29
N GLN A 6 -13.03 -10.66 12.47
CA GLN A 6 -13.46 -11.79 11.65
C GLN A 6 -13.41 -11.38 10.18
N ILE A 7 -12.78 -12.24 9.37
CA ILE A 7 -12.72 -12.08 7.92
C ILE A 7 -13.69 -13.09 7.31
N ASP A 8 -14.72 -12.57 6.67
CA ASP A 8 -15.73 -13.35 5.96
C ASP A 8 -15.45 -13.32 4.46
N TYR A 9 -15.48 -14.49 3.83
CA TYR A 9 -15.46 -14.60 2.38
C TYR A 9 -16.59 -15.51 1.89
N ILE A 10 -17.19 -15.10 0.77
CA ILE A 10 -18.25 -15.84 0.09
C ILE A 10 -17.74 -16.26 -1.28
N ASN A 11 -17.70 -17.56 -1.54
CA ASN A 11 -17.64 -18.08 -2.91
C ASN A 11 -19.01 -18.67 -3.31
N GLY A 12 -19.17 -19.01 -4.58
CA GLY A 12 -20.40 -19.60 -5.12
C GLY A 12 -20.87 -20.91 -4.45
N THR A 13 -20.10 -21.44 -3.49
CA THR A 13 -20.37 -22.71 -2.79
C THR A 13 -20.55 -22.59 -1.28
N GLY A 14 -20.29 -21.43 -0.66
CA GLY A 14 -20.45 -21.26 0.78
C GLY A 14 -19.77 -20.02 1.37
N GLN A 15 -20.07 -19.75 2.64
CA GLN A 15 -19.42 -18.71 3.45
C GLN A 15 -18.37 -19.35 4.36
N TYR A 16 -17.16 -18.78 4.33
CA TYR A 16 -16.05 -19.18 5.18
C TYR A 16 -15.68 -18.01 6.09
N TYR A 17 -15.32 -18.32 7.33
CA TYR A 17 -14.86 -17.32 8.30
C TYR A 17 -13.54 -17.77 8.91
N SER A 18 -12.68 -16.80 9.17
CA SER A 18 -11.56 -16.96 10.09
C SER A 18 -11.46 -15.72 10.97
N GLY A 19 -10.86 -15.86 12.15
CA GLY A 19 -10.73 -14.72 13.07
C GLY A 19 -9.42 -14.72 13.83
N VAL A 20 -9.10 -13.53 14.32
CA VAL A 20 -7.84 -13.21 14.99
C VAL A 20 -8.11 -12.30 16.19
N ASN A 21 -7.31 -12.45 17.24
CA ASN A 21 -7.29 -11.52 18.36
C ASN A 21 -6.20 -10.48 18.14
N LEU A 22 -6.60 -9.22 18.03
CA LEU A 22 -5.69 -8.08 17.89
C LEU A 22 -5.64 -7.34 19.23
N ALA A 23 -4.45 -6.90 19.61
CA ALA A 23 -4.29 -6.00 20.74
C ALA A 23 -4.86 -4.61 20.40
N ARG A 24 -5.43 -3.95 21.41
CA ARG A 24 -6.02 -2.60 21.30
C ARG A 24 -4.95 -1.53 21.11
N ASP A 25 -5.35 -0.38 20.57
CA ASP A 25 -4.51 0.81 20.38
C ASP A 25 -3.20 0.54 19.64
N ARG A 26 -3.29 -0.28 18.58
CA ARG A 26 -2.16 -0.70 17.76
C ARG A 26 -2.44 -0.57 16.28
N TRP A 27 -1.38 -0.28 15.53
CA TRP A 27 -1.39 -0.27 14.07
C TRP A 27 -1.14 -1.68 13.54
N TYR A 28 -1.92 -2.06 12.53
CA TYR A 28 -1.75 -3.31 11.80
C TYR A 28 -1.76 -3.04 10.31
N ARG A 29 -0.89 -3.74 9.59
CA ARG A 29 -0.93 -3.77 8.12
C ARG A 29 -1.67 -5.02 7.66
N TYR A 30 -2.71 -4.83 6.86
CA TYR A 30 -3.47 -5.91 6.23
C TYR A 30 -2.96 -6.13 4.81
N SER A 31 -2.85 -7.39 4.40
CA SER A 31 -2.52 -7.76 3.03
C SER A 31 -3.47 -8.84 2.53
N ILE A 32 -3.89 -8.69 1.27
CA ILE A 32 -4.67 -9.67 0.53
C ILE A 32 -3.82 -10.06 -0.67
N ASP A 33 -3.30 -11.27 -0.66
CA ASP A 33 -2.49 -11.80 -1.74
C ASP A 33 -3.39 -12.61 -2.67
N LEU A 34 -3.35 -12.32 -3.97
CA LEU A 34 -4.16 -13.01 -4.98
C LEU A 34 -3.26 -13.60 -6.06
N SER A 35 -3.53 -14.84 -6.46
CA SER A 35 -2.87 -15.50 -7.59
C SER A 35 -3.87 -16.13 -8.54
N CYS A 36 -3.89 -15.66 -9.79
CA CYS A 36 -4.73 -16.23 -10.85
C CYS A 36 -4.01 -17.37 -11.59
N SER A 37 -2.68 -17.35 -11.66
CA SER A 37 -1.87 -18.31 -12.42
C SER A 37 -0.96 -19.20 -11.56
N GLY A 38 -1.00 -19.02 -10.24
CA GLY A 38 -0.09 -19.66 -9.29
C GLY A 38 1.29 -18.98 -9.22
N GLY A 39 2.04 -19.31 -8.17
CA GLY A 39 3.42 -18.88 -7.93
C GLY A 39 3.59 -17.54 -7.21
N TYR A 40 2.53 -16.74 -7.09
CA TYR A 40 2.59 -15.48 -6.31
C TYR A 40 2.42 -15.77 -4.82
N ALA A 41 3.38 -15.33 -4.01
CA ALA A 41 3.37 -15.46 -2.55
C ALA A 41 3.11 -16.88 -2.01
N GLY A 42 3.49 -17.90 -2.78
CA GLY A 42 3.30 -19.32 -2.47
C GLY A 42 1.89 -19.87 -2.75
N LEU A 43 1.03 -19.09 -3.41
CA LEU A 43 -0.33 -19.48 -3.79
C LEU A 43 -0.35 -20.30 -5.09
N ASP A 44 -1.25 -21.27 -5.18
CA ASP A 44 -1.58 -21.98 -6.42
C ASP A 44 -2.52 -21.14 -7.31
N THR A 45 -2.89 -21.70 -8.46
CA THR A 45 -3.83 -21.11 -9.41
C THR A 45 -5.18 -20.84 -8.75
N ASN A 46 -5.71 -19.63 -8.96
CA ASN A 46 -6.99 -19.14 -8.46
C ASN A 46 -7.13 -19.19 -6.93
N GLN A 47 -6.06 -18.81 -6.24
CA GLN A 47 -6.05 -18.73 -4.78
C GLN A 47 -5.79 -17.33 -4.26
N PHE A 48 -6.23 -17.09 -3.04
CA PHE A 48 -5.91 -15.89 -2.29
C PHE A 48 -5.75 -16.21 -0.80
N ARG A 49 -5.09 -15.29 -0.09
CA ARG A 49 -4.80 -15.40 1.34
C ARG A 49 -4.80 -14.03 2.00
N PHE A 50 -5.23 -13.98 3.25
CA PHE A 50 -5.11 -12.80 4.12
C PHE A 50 -3.89 -12.92 5.03
N ARG A 51 -3.16 -11.82 5.18
CA ARG A 51 -2.05 -11.68 6.12
C ARG A 51 -2.24 -10.41 6.94
N ILE A 52 -1.86 -10.49 8.21
CA ILE A 52 -1.85 -9.34 9.13
C ILE A 52 -0.47 -9.24 9.73
N TYR A 53 0.08 -8.04 9.71
CA TYR A 53 1.37 -7.71 10.28
C TYR A 53 1.17 -6.66 11.39
N ASP A 54 2.01 -6.71 12.41
CA ASP A 54 2.03 -5.69 13.47
C ASP A 54 2.72 -4.40 13.00
N GLU A 55 2.85 -3.43 13.92
CA GLU A 55 3.50 -2.14 13.65
C GLU A 55 4.98 -2.23 13.25
N ASN A 56 5.62 -3.40 13.40
CA ASN A 56 7.02 -3.65 13.04
C ASN A 56 7.14 -4.59 11.82
N ASP A 57 6.07 -4.73 11.03
CA ASP A 57 6.00 -5.65 9.89
C ASP A 57 6.20 -7.14 10.23
N VAL A 58 5.98 -7.53 11.49
CA VAL A 58 6.05 -8.94 11.89
C VAL A 58 4.70 -9.60 11.60
N LEU A 59 4.72 -10.76 10.91
CA LEU A 59 3.50 -11.52 10.60
C LEU A 59 2.82 -12.01 11.89
N VAL A 60 1.61 -11.52 12.15
CA VAL A 60 0.78 -11.88 13.30
C VAL A 60 -0.22 -12.97 12.94
N TYR A 61 -0.72 -12.96 11.70
CA TYR A 61 -1.75 -13.89 11.27
C TYR A 61 -1.68 -14.16 9.77
N THR A 62 -1.94 -15.41 9.39
CA THR A 62 -2.15 -15.86 8.01
C THR A 62 -3.41 -16.70 7.96
N SER A 63 -4.28 -16.44 7.00
CA SER A 63 -5.39 -17.35 6.70
C SER A 63 -4.88 -18.62 6.02
N TYR A 64 -5.76 -19.62 5.91
CA TYR A 64 -5.62 -20.68 4.92
C TYR A 64 -5.66 -20.11 3.49
N ASP A 65 -5.12 -20.87 2.55
CA ASP A 65 -5.26 -20.59 1.12
C ASP A 65 -6.69 -20.89 0.69
N MET A 66 -7.35 -19.87 0.16
CA MET A 66 -8.75 -19.97 -0.25
C MET A 66 -8.82 -19.93 -1.78
N GLY A 67 -9.55 -20.87 -2.36
CA GLY A 67 -9.80 -20.90 -3.80
C GLY A 67 -10.99 -20.03 -4.20
N PHE A 68 -10.91 -19.40 -5.38
CA PHE A 68 -12.06 -18.83 -6.09
C PHE A 68 -12.38 -19.65 -7.35
N GLN A 69 -13.66 -19.73 -7.71
CA GLN A 69 -14.14 -20.58 -8.80
C GLN A 69 -13.76 -19.99 -10.17
N ASP A 70 -12.94 -20.76 -10.89
CA ASP A 70 -12.51 -20.68 -12.29
C ASP A 70 -11.59 -19.52 -12.73
N ALA A 71 -10.66 -19.88 -13.64
CA ALA A 71 -9.87 -18.92 -14.40
C ALA A 71 -10.76 -18.32 -15.51
N HIS A 72 -11.28 -17.10 -15.35
CA HIS A 72 -12.08 -16.44 -16.40
C HIS A 72 -11.92 -14.91 -16.36
N PRO A 73 -12.07 -14.16 -17.46
CA PRO A 73 -11.77 -12.71 -17.58
C PRO A 73 -12.64 -11.76 -16.73
N ILE A 74 -13.49 -12.30 -15.85
CA ILE A 74 -14.45 -11.58 -14.99
C ILE A 74 -14.73 -12.32 -13.66
N GLY A 75 -13.98 -13.38 -13.35
CA GLY A 75 -14.20 -14.24 -12.17
C GLY A 75 -13.07 -14.10 -11.15
N GLY A 76 -13.34 -13.36 -10.07
CA GLY A 76 -12.49 -13.23 -8.89
C GLY A 76 -13.34 -13.24 -7.62
N PRO A 77 -12.75 -13.04 -6.43
CA PRO A 77 -13.53 -12.85 -5.21
C PRO A 77 -14.55 -11.70 -5.40
N ASN A 78 -15.85 -12.02 -5.29
CA ASN A 78 -16.93 -11.05 -5.54
C ASN A 78 -17.06 -10.02 -4.40
N GLN A 79 -16.84 -10.47 -3.17
CA GLN A 79 -16.84 -9.62 -1.98
C GLN A 79 -15.90 -10.22 -0.93
N ILE A 80 -15.11 -9.34 -0.31
CA ILE A 80 -14.35 -9.62 0.91
C ILE A 80 -14.91 -8.69 1.98
N ARG A 81 -15.27 -9.23 3.14
CA ARG A 81 -15.83 -8.43 4.24
C ARG A 81 -15.02 -8.66 5.51
N MET A 82 -14.65 -7.56 6.15
CA MET A 82 -14.04 -7.54 7.48
C MET A 82 -15.08 -7.05 8.47
N VAL A 83 -15.31 -7.81 9.55
CA VAL A 83 -16.31 -7.50 10.57
C VAL A 83 -15.74 -7.72 11.98
N SER A 84 -16.04 -6.83 12.91
CA SER A 84 -15.79 -7.06 14.33
C SER A 84 -16.80 -8.07 14.89
N SER A 85 -16.37 -9.01 15.75
CA SER A 85 -17.29 -10.04 16.24
C SER A 85 -18.38 -9.50 17.16
N GLN A 86 -19.54 -10.15 17.16
CA GLN A 86 -20.74 -9.73 17.93
C GLN A 86 -20.59 -9.88 19.46
N THR A 87 -19.49 -10.46 19.94
CA THR A 87 -19.33 -10.83 21.37
C THR A 87 -18.28 -10.01 22.13
N GLN A 88 -17.55 -9.12 21.45
CA GLN A 88 -16.65 -8.17 22.08
C GLN A 88 -17.10 -6.72 21.88
N THR A 89 -17.00 -5.96 22.96
CA THR A 89 -17.20 -4.52 23.09
C THR A 89 -16.39 -3.71 22.07
N GLU A 90 -17.06 -2.79 21.38
CA GLU A 90 -16.49 -1.56 20.78
C GLU A 90 -15.03 -1.69 20.32
N VAL A 91 -14.81 -2.46 19.25
CA VAL A 91 -13.58 -2.37 18.46
C VAL A 91 -13.86 -1.35 17.37
N TYR A 92 -13.23 -0.18 17.47
CA TYR A 92 -13.23 0.82 16.42
C TYR A 92 -12.03 0.57 15.52
N GLU A 93 -12.28 0.09 14.31
CA GLU A 93 -11.25 -0.04 13.28
C GLU A 93 -11.24 1.24 12.45
N TYR A 94 -10.11 1.93 12.49
CA TYR A 94 -9.85 3.06 11.62
C TYR A 94 -8.91 2.59 10.51
N MET A 95 -9.30 2.88 9.27
CA MET A 95 -8.45 2.64 8.10
C MET A 95 -7.81 3.95 7.70
N ASP A 96 -6.49 3.94 7.61
CA ASP A 96 -5.70 5.12 7.28
C ASP A 96 -5.35 5.15 5.78
N ALA A 97 -4.85 4.02 5.27
CA ALA A 97 -4.54 3.85 3.85
C ALA A 97 -5.02 2.50 3.31
N PHE A 98 -5.34 2.47 2.01
CA PHE A 98 -5.48 1.25 1.24
C PHE A 98 -4.62 1.36 -0.02
N SER A 99 -3.93 0.27 -0.36
CA SER A 99 -3.11 0.18 -1.56
C SER A 99 -3.48 -1.06 -2.35
N ILE A 100 -3.52 -0.93 -3.69
CA ILE A 100 -3.73 -2.06 -4.59
C ILE A 100 -2.52 -2.11 -5.52
N THR A 101 -1.60 -3.02 -5.22
CA THR A 101 -0.40 -3.26 -6.04
C THR A 101 -0.75 -4.10 -7.26
N GLY A 102 -0.18 -3.80 -8.43
CA GLY A 102 -0.39 -4.54 -9.67
C GLY A 102 -1.47 -3.99 -10.62
N LEU A 103 -2.12 -2.86 -10.29
CA LEU A 103 -3.01 -2.13 -11.20
C LEU A 103 -2.31 -1.00 -11.97
N GLN A 104 -1.10 -0.61 -11.57
CA GLN A 104 -0.32 0.47 -12.19
C GLN A 104 1.15 0.06 -12.26
N ASP A 105 1.79 0.27 -13.41
CA ASP A 105 3.23 0.05 -13.57
C ASP A 105 3.99 0.99 -12.62
N GLY A 106 4.81 0.43 -11.72
CA GLY A 106 5.76 1.17 -10.88
C GLY A 106 5.36 1.45 -9.42
N TYR A 107 4.25 0.90 -8.90
CA TYR A 107 3.90 1.00 -7.47
C TYR A 107 4.45 -0.20 -6.67
N GLU A 108 5.27 0.04 -5.65
CA GLU A 108 5.88 -0.98 -4.78
C GLU A 108 5.24 -1.04 -3.39
N MET A 109 5.28 -2.22 -2.75
CA MET A 109 4.81 -2.37 -1.37
C MET A 109 5.64 -1.50 -0.42
N GLY A 110 4.98 -0.60 0.32
CA GLY A 110 5.63 0.34 1.23
C GLY A 110 5.78 1.75 0.67
N ASP A 111 5.35 2.02 -0.56
CA ASP A 111 5.28 3.39 -1.09
C ASP A 111 4.36 4.30 -0.25
N ASN A 112 3.40 3.69 0.47
CA ASN A 112 2.53 4.35 1.44
C ASN A 112 3.02 4.26 2.89
N LEU A 113 4.15 3.61 3.19
CA LEU A 113 4.65 3.39 4.56
C LEU A 113 5.05 4.70 5.23
N ASN A 114 5.49 5.68 4.44
CA ASN A 114 5.65 7.06 4.87
C ASN A 114 4.50 7.85 4.25
N GLU A 115 3.46 8.18 5.02
CA GLU A 115 2.35 9.02 4.57
C GLU A 115 2.88 10.27 3.85
N GLY A 116 2.41 10.51 2.62
CA GLY A 116 2.98 11.56 1.82
C GLY A 116 2.52 11.64 0.38
N LEU A 117 2.92 12.71 -0.29
CA LEU A 117 2.71 12.89 -1.71
C LEU A 117 3.88 12.25 -2.47
N LEU A 118 3.59 11.24 -3.29
CA LEU A 118 4.60 10.66 -4.19
C LEU A 118 5.06 11.70 -5.21
N LEU A 119 6.34 12.07 -5.15
CA LEU A 119 7.03 12.84 -6.16
C LEU A 119 7.73 11.88 -7.13
N SER A 120 7.15 11.73 -8.31
CA SER A 120 7.75 10.97 -9.42
C SER A 120 8.16 11.90 -10.56
N PHE A 121 9.23 11.53 -11.26
CA PHE A 121 9.76 12.28 -12.38
C PHE A 121 10.53 11.38 -13.34
N ASP A 122 10.45 11.71 -14.63
CA ASP A 122 11.29 11.09 -15.63
C ASP A 122 12.61 11.85 -15.76
N ASN A 123 13.71 11.11 -15.78
CA ASN A 123 15.02 11.66 -16.05
C ASN A 123 15.60 11.05 -17.32
N LEU A 124 15.86 11.90 -18.32
CA LEU A 124 16.46 11.51 -19.60
C LEU A 124 17.97 11.78 -19.66
N THR A 125 18.55 12.32 -18.59
CA THR A 125 19.95 12.76 -18.50
C THR A 125 20.67 12.03 -17.37
N ALA A 126 21.94 11.68 -17.54
CA ALA A 126 22.73 11.14 -16.43
C ALA A 126 23.02 12.26 -15.41
N LEU A 127 22.44 12.15 -14.21
CA LEU A 127 22.61 13.12 -13.12
C LEU A 127 23.45 12.50 -12.00
N ASP A 128 24.42 13.27 -11.50
CA ASP A 128 25.26 12.91 -10.35
C ASP A 128 24.61 13.32 -9.02
N TRP A 129 23.67 14.26 -9.06
CA TRP A 129 22.89 14.69 -7.92
C TRP A 129 21.49 15.10 -8.33
N MET A 130 20.53 14.84 -7.44
CA MET A 130 19.15 15.29 -7.56
C MET A 130 18.65 15.79 -6.20
N GLY A 131 17.71 16.73 -6.23
CA GLY A 131 17.04 17.21 -5.04
C GLY A 131 15.74 17.93 -5.35
N TYR A 132 14.86 18.07 -4.35
CA TYR A 132 13.62 18.84 -4.49
C TYR A 132 13.58 20.02 -3.52
N SER A 133 12.89 21.09 -3.91
CA SER A 133 12.48 22.18 -3.02
C SER A 133 10.96 22.11 -2.84
N LEU A 134 10.50 22.20 -1.60
CA LEU A 134 9.10 22.32 -1.22
C LEU A 134 8.89 23.72 -0.64
N ASP A 135 7.89 24.45 -1.11
CA ASP A 135 7.52 25.79 -0.62
C ASP A 135 8.69 26.78 -0.57
N PHE A 136 9.52 26.74 -1.63
CA PHE A 136 10.72 27.54 -1.79
C PHE A 136 11.77 27.36 -0.67
N GLN A 137 11.66 26.29 0.11
CA GLN A 137 12.64 25.93 1.14
C GLN A 137 13.91 25.35 0.53
N PRO A 138 15.03 25.31 1.29
CA PRO A 138 16.28 24.71 0.83
C PRO A 138 16.10 23.31 0.25
N THR A 139 16.89 22.99 -0.78
CA THR A 139 16.77 21.73 -1.50
C THR A 139 17.14 20.53 -0.63
N ILE A 140 16.31 19.49 -0.68
CA ILE A 140 16.53 18.20 -0.02
C ILE A 140 17.02 17.20 -1.08
N SER A 141 18.11 16.51 -0.80
CA SER A 141 18.71 15.55 -1.75
C SER A 141 17.89 14.27 -1.85
N ILE A 142 17.76 13.72 -3.05
CA ILE A 142 17.03 12.49 -3.35
C ILE A 142 17.81 11.60 -4.31
N LEU A 143 17.55 10.29 -4.26
CA LEU A 143 18.18 9.30 -5.14
C LEU A 143 17.29 8.87 -6.32
N GLY A 144 16.03 9.30 -6.33
CA GLY A 144 15.02 8.95 -7.33
C GLY A 144 13.65 9.47 -6.91
N ASN A 145 12.59 8.79 -7.37
CA ASN A 145 11.23 9.02 -6.88
C ASN A 145 11.23 8.96 -5.34
N THR A 146 10.54 9.90 -4.71
CA THR A 146 10.51 10.02 -3.25
C THR A 146 9.10 10.33 -2.78
N THR A 147 8.79 9.91 -1.56
CA THR A 147 7.58 10.35 -0.89
C THR A 147 7.87 11.62 -0.11
N LEU A 148 7.13 12.70 -0.39
CA LEU A 148 7.18 13.94 0.36
C LEU A 148 6.32 13.79 1.62
N PRO A 149 6.80 14.14 2.82
CA PRO A 149 5.93 14.17 4.00
C PRO A 149 4.69 15.01 3.71
N LEU A 150 3.52 14.58 4.20
CA LEU A 150 2.27 15.36 4.07
C LEU A 150 2.50 16.77 4.63
N PRO A 151 2.45 17.82 3.78
CA PRO A 151 2.55 19.18 4.27
C PRO A 151 1.23 19.57 4.96
N GLN A 152 1.27 20.63 5.76
CA GLN A 152 0.05 21.17 6.38
C GLN A 152 -0.95 21.60 5.31
N ASP A 153 -2.25 21.37 5.52
CA ASP A 153 -3.32 21.81 4.61
C ASP A 153 -3.08 23.21 4.03
N GLY A 154 -3.03 23.31 2.70
CA GLY A 154 -2.72 24.57 2.05
C GLY A 154 -2.31 24.40 0.60
N SER A 155 -1.94 25.51 -0.03
CA SER A 155 -1.33 25.47 -1.36
C SER A 155 0.18 25.33 -1.22
N HIS A 156 0.72 24.35 -1.92
CA HIS A 156 2.14 24.03 -1.92
C HIS A 156 2.71 24.13 -3.33
N VAL A 157 4.04 24.26 -3.38
CA VAL A 157 4.80 24.20 -4.63
C VAL A 157 6.01 23.30 -4.48
N VAL A 158 6.23 22.44 -5.47
CA VAL A 158 7.43 21.60 -5.55
C VAL A 158 8.17 21.84 -6.87
N GLN A 159 9.49 21.82 -6.79
CA GLN A 159 10.39 21.85 -7.95
C GLN A 159 11.54 20.86 -7.74
N VAL A 160 11.88 20.12 -8.79
CA VAL A 160 12.98 19.16 -8.79
C VAL A 160 14.18 19.76 -9.51
N PHE A 161 15.36 19.50 -8.98
CA PHE A 161 16.64 19.94 -9.50
C PHE A 161 17.56 18.75 -9.73
N GLY A 162 18.45 18.89 -10.70
CA GLY A 162 19.46 17.91 -11.04
C GLY A 162 20.79 18.59 -11.33
N ASN A 163 21.89 17.89 -11.09
CA ASN A 163 23.22 18.30 -11.52
C ASN A 163 23.92 17.14 -12.23
N ASP A 164 24.54 17.41 -13.38
CA ASP A 164 25.31 16.41 -14.12
C ASP A 164 26.79 16.38 -13.69
N THR A 165 27.56 15.45 -14.29
CA THR A 165 29.01 15.30 -14.05
C THR A 165 29.84 16.53 -14.44
N PHE A 166 29.29 17.42 -15.26
CA PHE A 166 29.95 18.64 -15.72
C PHE A 166 29.59 19.86 -14.86
N GLY A 167 28.73 19.70 -13.85
CA GLY A 167 28.27 20.79 -13.01
C GLY A 167 27.11 21.60 -13.60
N THR A 168 26.46 21.10 -14.66
CA THR A 168 25.28 21.72 -15.25
C THR A 168 24.07 21.47 -14.38
N ILE A 169 23.48 22.56 -13.87
CA ILE A 169 22.27 22.49 -13.05
C ILE A 169 21.03 22.54 -13.95
N TYR A 170 20.13 21.57 -13.78
CA TYR A 170 18.82 21.47 -14.41
C TYR A 170 17.72 21.70 -13.38
N GLY A 171 16.61 22.29 -13.82
CA GLY A 171 15.42 22.46 -13.00
C GLY A 171 14.17 22.06 -13.78
N SER A 172 13.27 21.34 -13.13
CA SER A 172 11.93 21.07 -13.65
C SER A 172 11.10 22.36 -13.65
N ASN A 173 9.93 22.32 -14.28
CA ASN A 173 8.89 23.30 -14.00
C ASN A 173 8.41 23.16 -12.55
N MET A 174 7.96 24.26 -11.95
CA MET A 174 7.27 24.25 -10.66
C MET A 174 5.90 23.58 -10.79
N ARG A 175 5.55 22.75 -9.81
CA ARG A 175 4.24 22.09 -9.71
C ARG A 175 3.53 22.55 -8.45
N TYR A 176 2.30 23.05 -8.63
CA TYR A 176 1.45 23.51 -7.53
C TYR A 176 0.44 22.43 -7.19
N PHE A 177 0.18 22.24 -5.89
CA PHE A 177 -0.79 21.26 -5.38
C PHE A 177 -1.45 21.76 -4.09
N SER A 178 -2.54 21.10 -3.70
CA SER A 178 -3.31 21.34 -2.47
C SER A 178 -3.89 20.03 -1.97
#